data_AF-A0A932QQF7-F1
#
_entry.id   AF-A0A932QQF7-F1
#
_cell.length_a   1.000
_cell.length_b   1.000
_cell.length_c   1.000
_cell.angle_alpha   90.00
_cell.angle_beta   90.00
_cell.angle_gamma   90.00
#
_symmetry.space_group_name_H-M   'P 1'
#
loop_
_entity.id
_entity.type
_entity.pdbx_description
1 polymer ?
#
loop_
_entity_poly.entity_id
_entity_poly.type
_entity_poly.pdbx_seq_one_letter_code
_entity_poly.pdbx_strand_id
1 'polypeptide(L)'
;MPFLIQGYAFKKQLDMVGVRVDPEEGKVPDIRMTVRGDMFYGVIHPDEEDPDELTGWMEDEVLGQSNLSEVMIAADKVEFERHFGKRRDVISYEFHLVGGVWLGKYTGDEIGTGVCQCVLTEVDIEFFKAESAMKEFGMNEPYIPAPVPT
;
A
#
# COMPACT_ATOMS: atom_id res chain seq x y z
N MET A 1 -14.25 10.84 8.28
CA MET A 1 -14.24 11.07 6.81
C MET A 1 -13.23 10.12 6.19
N PRO A 2 -13.48 9.58 4.99
CA PRO A 2 -12.57 8.64 4.35
C PRO A 2 -11.46 9.31 3.54
N PHE A 3 -10.39 8.57 3.32
CA PHE A 3 -9.21 8.98 2.55
C PHE A 3 -8.84 7.90 1.53
N LEU A 4 -8.45 8.33 0.33
CA LEU A 4 -7.72 7.51 -0.63
C LEU A 4 -6.24 7.67 -0.38
N ILE A 5 -5.51 6.56 -0.30
CA ILE A 5 -4.05 6.55 -0.23
C ILE A 5 -3.47 5.94 -1.50
N GLN A 6 -2.49 6.60 -2.10
CA GLN A 6 -1.72 6.07 -3.23
C GLN A 6 -0.26 6.45 -3.06
N GLY A 7 0.65 5.51 -3.26
CA GLY A 7 2.06 5.76 -3.06
C GLY A 7 2.99 4.75 -3.72
N TYR A 8 4.26 4.90 -3.39
CA TYR A 8 5.35 4.11 -3.93
C TYR A 8 6.35 3.77 -2.82
N ALA A 9 6.65 2.49 -2.66
CA ALA A 9 7.59 1.98 -1.67
C ALA A 9 8.92 1.62 -2.36
N PHE A 10 10.03 2.01 -1.74
CA PHE A 10 11.38 1.75 -2.22
C PHE A 10 12.08 0.77 -1.28
N LYS A 11 12.41 -0.40 -1.81
CA LYS A 11 13.06 -1.49 -1.08
C LYS A 11 14.49 -1.64 -1.61
N LYS A 12 15.45 -1.75 -0.69
CA LYS A 12 16.81 -2.18 -1.05
C LYS A 12 16.79 -3.70 -1.23
N GLN A 13 17.28 -4.18 -2.36
CA GLN A 13 17.38 -5.60 -2.64
C GLN A 13 18.77 -5.94 -3.17
N LEU A 14 19.27 -7.13 -2.83
CA LEU A 14 20.44 -7.69 -3.48
C LEU A 14 19.98 -8.43 -4.73
N ASP A 15 20.36 -7.91 -5.89
CA ASP A 15 20.07 -8.55 -7.17
C ASP A 15 21.34 -9.12 -7.79
N MET A 16 21.22 -10.31 -8.35
CA MET A 16 22.23 -10.86 -9.24
C MET A 16 22.07 -10.19 -10.61
N VAL A 17 23.00 -9.30 -10.94
CA VAL A 17 22.96 -8.54 -12.20
C VAL A 17 23.76 -9.21 -13.32
N GLY A 18 24.52 -10.26 -12.98
CA GLY A 18 25.27 -11.04 -13.96
C GLY A 18 26.28 -11.96 -13.31
N VAL A 19 27.28 -12.33 -14.10
CA VAL A 19 28.42 -13.17 -13.69
C VAL A 19 29.70 -12.42 -14.08
N ARG A 20 30.60 -12.22 -13.12
CA ARG A 20 31.95 -11.68 -13.36
C ARG A 20 32.97 -12.80 -13.31
N VAL A 21 34.10 -12.61 -13.98
CA VAL A 21 35.24 -13.54 -13.90
C VAL A 21 36.22 -12.99 -12.87
N ASP A 22 36.41 -13.76 -11.82
CA ASP A 22 37.41 -13.57 -10.78
C ASP A 22 38.66 -14.42 -11.10
N PRO A 23 39.88 -13.87 -11.03
CA PRO A 23 41.10 -14.61 -11.35
C PRO A 23 41.37 -15.84 -10.46
N GLU A 24 40.89 -15.82 -9.21
CA GLU A 24 41.13 -16.90 -8.23
C GLU A 24 39.94 -17.87 -8.16
N GLU A 25 38.72 -17.35 -8.22
CA GLU A 25 37.49 -18.14 -8.02
C GLU A 25 36.78 -18.52 -9.33
N GLY A 26 37.23 -18.01 -10.48
CA GLY A 26 36.61 -18.27 -11.78
C GLY A 26 35.32 -17.47 -11.97
N LYS A 27 34.22 -18.10 -12.40
CA LYS A 27 32.96 -17.39 -12.65
C LYS A 27 32.20 -17.21 -11.33
N VAL A 28 32.08 -15.97 -10.86
CA VAL A 28 31.36 -15.64 -9.63
C VAL A 28 30.15 -14.74 -9.92
N PRO A 29 29.06 -14.85 -9.14
CA PRO A 29 27.92 -13.94 -9.27
C PRO A 29 28.34 -12.47 -9.07
N ASP A 30 27.87 -11.58 -9.95
CA ASP A 30 27.91 -10.13 -9.72
C ASP A 30 26.61 -9.74 -9.00
N ILE A 31 26.70 -9.57 -7.69
CA ILE A 31 25.57 -9.21 -6.83
C ILE A 31 25.70 -7.73 -6.50
N ARG A 32 24.66 -6.96 -6.77
CA ARG A 32 24.62 -5.52 -6.48
C ARG A 32 23.40 -5.16 -5.66
N MET A 33 23.56 -4.10 -4.87
CA MET A 33 22.43 -3.46 -4.21
C MET A 33 21.65 -2.66 -5.26
N THR A 34 20.38 -2.97 -5.43
CA THR A 34 19.43 -2.24 -6.27
C THR A 34 18.34 -1.64 -5.38
N VAL A 35 17.61 -0.67 -5.94
CA VAL A 35 16.40 -0.14 -5.32
C VAL A 35 15.24 -0.55 -6.20
N ARG A 36 14.35 -1.39 -5.67
CA ARG A 36 13.11 -1.77 -6.33
C ARG A 36 11.98 -0.93 -5.78
N GLY A 37 11.15 -0.46 -6.71
CA GLY A 37 9.98 0.35 -6.43
C GLY A 37 8.70 -0.45 -6.65
N ASP A 38 7.76 -0.36 -5.72
CA ASP A 38 6.44 -0.99 -5.84
C ASP A 38 5.34 0.03 -5.55
N MET A 39 4.32 0.10 -6.41
CA MET A 39 3.16 0.97 -6.19
C MET A 39 2.19 0.32 -5.22
N PHE A 40 1.62 1.13 -4.33
CA PHE A 40 0.52 0.72 -3.47
C PHE A 40 -0.65 1.70 -3.55
N TYR A 41 -1.85 1.21 -3.28
CA TYR A 41 -3.07 2.01 -3.15
C TYR A 41 -4.00 1.42 -2.10
N GLY A 42 -4.90 2.23 -1.58
CA GLY A 42 -5.82 1.79 -0.54
C GLY A 42 -6.85 2.84 -0.15
N VAL A 43 -7.63 2.49 0.86
CA VAL A 43 -8.65 3.36 1.46
C VAL A 43 -8.49 3.31 2.97
N ILE A 44 -8.62 4.47 3.61
CA ILE A 44 -8.76 4.61 5.05
C ILE A 44 -10.14 5.21 5.31
N HIS A 45 -10.90 4.66 6.26
CA HIS A 45 -12.22 5.15 6.61
C HIS A 45 -12.50 4.92 8.11
N PRO A 46 -13.51 5.62 8.68
CA PRO A 46 -13.98 5.31 10.03
C PRO A 46 -14.44 3.85 10.11
N ASP A 47 -14.17 3.20 11.24
CA ASP A 47 -14.68 1.86 11.50
C ASP A 47 -16.22 1.87 11.63
N GLU A 48 -16.88 0.80 11.17
CA GLU A 48 -18.34 0.70 11.18
C GLU A 48 -18.90 0.45 12.59
N GLU A 49 -18.13 -0.25 13.43
CA GLU A 49 -18.48 -0.58 14.81
C GLU A 49 -18.04 0.54 15.78
N ASP A 50 -16.90 1.17 15.51
CA ASP A 50 -16.39 2.34 16.27
C ASP A 50 -16.01 3.53 15.35
N PRO A 51 -16.94 4.47 15.10
CA PRO A 51 -16.69 5.61 14.22
C PRO A 51 -15.59 6.58 14.67
N ASP A 52 -15.11 6.49 15.92
CA ASP A 52 -14.00 7.28 16.44
C ASP A 52 -12.64 6.65 16.08
N GLU A 53 -12.62 5.38 15.66
CA GLU A 53 -11.44 4.69 15.16
C GLU A 53 -11.35 4.73 13.63
N LEU A 54 -10.12 4.74 13.11
CA LEU A 54 -9.84 4.66 11.68
C LEU A 54 -9.29 3.27 11.33
N THR A 55 -9.82 2.70 10.26
CA THR A 55 -9.41 1.42 9.69
C THR A 55 -9.24 1.57 8.18
N GLY A 56 -8.86 0.50 7.49
CA GLY A 56 -8.79 0.53 6.05
C GLY A 56 -8.22 -0.72 5.43
N TRP A 57 -7.88 -0.60 4.15
CA TRP A 57 -7.19 -1.64 3.42
C TRP A 57 -6.20 -1.03 2.44
N MET A 58 -5.16 -1.79 2.12
CA MET A 58 -4.14 -1.42 1.15
C MET A 58 -3.70 -2.63 0.33
N GLU A 59 -3.38 -2.40 -0.93
CA GLU A 59 -2.90 -3.41 -1.87
C GLU A 59 -1.65 -2.91 -2.59
N ASP A 60 -0.74 -3.84 -2.87
CA ASP A 60 0.39 -3.64 -3.77
C ASP A 60 0.72 -4.94 -4.51
N GLU A 61 1.45 -4.83 -5.62
CA GLU A 61 1.76 -5.96 -6.49
C GLU A 61 2.62 -7.05 -5.83
N VAL A 62 3.40 -6.71 -4.80
CA VAL A 62 4.40 -7.60 -4.21
C VAL A 62 3.88 -8.32 -2.98
N LEU A 63 3.17 -7.63 -2.10
CA LEU A 63 2.65 -8.17 -0.84
C LEU A 63 1.16 -8.51 -0.92
N GLY A 64 0.43 -7.97 -1.90
CA GLY A 64 -1.00 -8.18 -2.10
C GLY A 64 -1.87 -7.37 -1.13
N GLN A 65 -3.13 -7.78 -1.01
CA GLN A 65 -4.12 -7.10 -0.17
C GLN A 65 -3.86 -7.30 1.32
N SER A 66 -4.17 -6.26 2.10
CA SER A 66 -4.00 -6.18 3.55
C SER A 66 -5.01 -5.25 4.18
N ASN A 67 -5.21 -5.39 5.48
CA ASN A 67 -5.99 -4.44 6.29
C ASN A 67 -5.07 -3.47 7.02
N LEU A 68 -5.59 -2.28 7.30
CA LEU A 68 -4.93 -1.23 8.06
C LEU A 68 -5.56 -1.15 9.46
N SER A 69 -4.74 -0.93 10.47
CA SER A 69 -5.15 -0.74 11.87
C SER A 69 -4.28 0.34 12.52
N GLU A 70 -4.61 0.73 13.75
CA GLU A 70 -3.87 1.73 14.53
C GLU A 70 -3.66 3.02 13.70
N VAL A 71 -4.67 3.37 12.90
CA VAL A 71 -4.54 4.43 11.90
C VAL A 71 -4.69 5.79 12.57
N MET A 72 -3.64 6.58 12.49
CA MET A 72 -3.62 7.97 12.96
C MET A 72 -3.36 8.90 11.79
N ILE A 73 -4.23 9.89 11.61
CA ILE A 73 -4.04 10.99 10.65
C ILE A 73 -4.07 12.30 11.41
N ALA A 74 -2.94 13.00 11.43
CA ALA A 74 -2.76 14.34 11.96
C ALA A 74 -2.33 15.31 10.85
N ALA A 75 -2.23 16.60 11.17
CA ALA A 75 -1.89 17.63 10.18
C ALA A 75 -0.50 17.44 9.54
N ASP A 76 0.44 16.86 10.27
CA ASP A 76 1.85 16.69 9.89
C ASP A 76 2.32 15.24 9.91
N LYS A 77 1.48 14.31 10.38
CA LYS A 77 1.85 12.91 10.59
C LYS A 77 0.74 11.95 10.16
N VAL A 78 1.12 10.85 9.51
CA VAL A 78 0.24 9.70 9.26
C VAL A 78 0.94 8.43 9.73
N GLU A 79 0.25 7.62 10.52
CA GLU A 79 0.74 6.32 10.99
C GLU A 79 -0.33 5.26 10.81
N PHE A 80 0.09 4.04 10.52
CA PHE A 80 -0.79 2.87 10.51
C PHE A 80 0.03 1.58 10.54
N GLU A 81 -0.61 0.50 10.96
CA GLU A 81 -0.09 -0.85 10.83
C GLU A 81 -0.80 -1.59 9.71
N ARG A 82 -0.06 -2.46 9.02
CA ARG A 82 -0.56 -3.27 7.90
C ARG A 82 -0.52 -4.74 8.25
N HIS A 83 -1.69 -5.38 8.19
CA HIS A 83 -1.89 -6.79 8.53
C HIS A 83 -2.31 -7.61 7.30
N PHE A 84 -1.69 -8.78 7.13
CA PHE A 84 -2.01 -9.71 6.04
C PHE A 84 -2.61 -10.99 6.59
N GLY A 85 -3.69 -11.49 5.98
CA GLY A 85 -4.37 -12.69 6.47
C GLY A 85 -3.50 -13.97 6.49
N LYS A 86 -2.41 -14.02 5.71
CA LYS A 86 -1.51 -15.19 5.63
C LYS A 86 -0.12 -14.96 6.24
N ARG A 87 0.19 -13.74 6.67
CA ARG A 87 1.50 -13.41 7.27
C ARG A 87 1.33 -13.17 8.76
N ARG A 88 2.37 -13.48 9.54
CA ARG A 88 2.43 -13.12 10.96
C ARG A 88 3.08 -11.77 11.18
N ASP A 89 3.87 -11.31 10.21
CA ASP A 89 4.54 -10.02 10.23
C ASP A 89 3.51 -8.88 10.14
N VAL A 90 3.71 -7.86 10.96
CA VAL A 90 2.98 -6.60 10.95
C VAL A 90 3.93 -5.54 10.44
N ILE A 91 3.50 -4.77 9.45
CA ILE A 91 4.33 -3.70 8.91
C ILE A 91 3.81 -2.37 9.44
N SER A 92 4.61 -1.68 10.24
CA SER A 92 4.30 -0.33 10.71
C SER A 92 4.78 0.70 9.70
N TYR A 93 3.93 1.68 9.40
CA TYR A 93 4.23 2.82 8.53
C TYR A 93 4.14 4.13 9.31
N GLU A 94 5.06 5.05 9.02
CA GLU A 94 5.08 6.40 9.56
C GLU A 94 5.44 7.38 8.44
N PHE A 95 4.62 8.42 8.24
CA PHE A 95 4.78 9.44 7.22
C PHE A 95 4.76 10.85 7.83
N HIS A 96 5.49 11.76 7.19
CA HIS A 96 5.54 13.19 7.49
C HIS A 96 5.27 14.01 6.24
N LEU A 97 4.53 15.11 6.38
CA LEU A 97 4.20 15.98 5.25
C LEU A 97 5.38 16.88 4.86
N VAL A 98 5.92 16.72 3.65
CA VAL A 98 7.05 17.51 3.14
C VAL A 98 6.71 18.01 1.73
N GLY A 99 6.50 19.32 1.59
CA GLY A 99 6.25 19.93 0.29
C GLY A 99 5.00 19.42 -0.43
N GLY A 100 3.97 19.01 0.32
CA GLY A 100 2.71 18.49 -0.22
C GLY A 100 2.72 16.98 -0.54
N VAL A 101 3.81 16.28 -0.21
CA VAL A 101 3.93 14.82 -0.35
C VAL A 101 4.18 14.22 1.03
N TRP A 102 3.53 13.10 1.32
CA TRP A 102 3.79 12.33 2.53
C TRP A 102 5.03 11.48 2.32
N LEU A 103 6.12 11.76 3.03
CA LEU A 103 7.35 10.98 3.00
C LEU A 103 7.41 10.10 4.24
N GLY A 104 7.58 8.80 4.04
CA GLY A 104 7.50 7.85 5.13
C GLY A 104 8.53 6.74 5.10
N LYS A 105 8.49 5.96 6.18
CA LYS A 105 9.26 4.74 6.36
C LYS A 105 8.30 3.63 6.72
N TYR A 106 8.68 2.42 6.36
CA TYR A 106 8.00 1.22 6.83
C TYR A 106 9.01 0.31 7.52
N THR A 107 8.54 -0.44 8.51
CA THR A 107 9.34 -1.43 9.25
C THR A 107 8.49 -2.68 9.47
N GLY A 108 9.01 -3.85 9.13
CA GLY A 108 8.44 -5.14 9.49
C GLY A 108 9.55 -6.14 9.79
N ASP A 109 9.26 -7.15 10.60
CA ASP A 109 10.24 -8.11 11.09
C ASP A 109 10.81 -8.98 9.96
N GLU A 110 9.96 -9.35 9.00
CA GLU A 110 10.37 -10.20 7.87
C GLU A 110 10.82 -9.38 6.65
N ILE A 111 10.23 -8.21 6.45
CA ILE A 111 10.50 -7.38 5.27
C ILE A 111 11.60 -6.34 5.48
N GLY A 112 12.04 -6.16 6.73
CA GLY A 112 13.03 -5.16 7.11
C GLY A 112 12.48 -3.73 7.04
N THR A 113 13.35 -2.79 6.69
CA THR A 113 13.02 -1.36 6.62
C THR A 113 13.14 -0.82 5.21
N GLY A 114 12.30 0.15 4.89
CA GLY A 114 12.41 0.90 3.65
C GLY A 114 11.78 2.29 3.75
N VAL A 115 11.81 3.00 2.63
CA VAL A 115 11.24 4.34 2.51
C VAL A 115 10.10 4.30 1.51
N CYS A 116 9.13 5.17 1.70
CA CYS A 116 7.99 5.29 0.81
C CYS A 116 7.54 6.74 0.71
N GLN A 117 6.76 7.03 -0.31
CA GLN A 117 6.10 8.31 -0.46
C GLN A 117 4.66 8.08 -0.91
N CYS A 118 3.73 8.88 -0.42
CA CYS A 118 2.34 8.78 -0.82
C CYS A 118 1.65 10.15 -0.92
N VAL A 119 0.48 10.11 -1.52
CA VAL A 119 -0.53 11.17 -1.45
C VAL A 119 -1.71 10.59 -0.69
N LEU A 120 -2.25 11.40 0.21
CA LEU A 120 -3.48 11.12 0.93
C LEU A 120 -4.52 12.14 0.48
N THR A 121 -5.62 11.66 -0.10
CA THR A 121 -6.69 12.51 -0.62
C THR A 121 -7.93 12.27 0.20
N GLU A 122 -8.36 13.29 0.93
CA GLU A 122 -9.67 13.28 1.59
C GLU A 122 -10.76 13.26 0.53
N VAL A 123 -11.76 12.39 0.71
CA VAL A 123 -12.91 12.28 -0.19
C VAL A 123 -14.20 12.25 0.62
N ASP A 124 -15.30 12.67 -0.02
CA ASP A 124 -16.62 12.53 0.56
C ASP A 124 -17.01 11.04 0.66
N ILE A 125 -17.78 10.65 1.67
CA ILE A 125 -18.27 9.27 1.81
C ILE A 125 -19.13 8.85 0.60
N GLU A 126 -19.80 9.81 -0.05
CA GLU A 126 -20.55 9.58 -1.29
C GLU A 126 -19.67 9.11 -2.46
N PHE A 127 -18.35 9.34 -2.40
CA PHE A 127 -17.39 8.86 -3.41
C PHE A 127 -17.45 7.34 -3.61
N PHE A 128 -17.78 6.59 -2.55
CA PHE A 128 -17.84 5.12 -2.58
C PHE A 128 -19.23 4.58 -2.95
N LYS A 129 -20.23 5.46 -3.17
CA LYS A 129 -21.59 5.04 -3.52
C LYS A 129 -21.74 4.89 -5.02
N ALA A 130 -21.80 3.63 -5.46
CA ALA A 130 -21.95 3.29 -6.86
C ALA A 130 -23.23 3.86 -7.48
N GLU A 131 -24.30 4.05 -6.71
CA GLU A 131 -25.59 4.56 -7.20
C GLU A 131 -25.46 5.94 -7.82
N SER A 132 -24.65 6.82 -7.23
CA SER A 132 -24.42 8.18 -7.73
C SER A 132 -23.74 8.15 -9.10
N ALA A 133 -22.71 7.30 -9.25
CA ALA A 133 -22.03 7.11 -10.53
C ALA A 133 -22.94 6.42 -11.57
N MET A 134 -23.62 5.34 -11.18
CA MET A 134 -24.51 4.58 -12.05
C MET A 134 -25.67 5.44 -12.59
N LYS A 135 -26.28 6.27 -11.73
CA LYS A 135 -27.35 7.19 -12.12
C LYS A 135 -26.89 8.21 -13.16
N GLU A 136 -25.69 8.78 -13.00
CA GLU A 136 -25.13 9.75 -13.94
C GLU A 136 -24.93 9.15 -15.34
N PHE A 137 -24.53 7.88 -15.40
CA PHE A 137 -24.33 7.16 -16.66
C PHE A 137 -25.56 6.37 -17.14
N GLY A 138 -26.74 6.56 -16.51
CA GLY A 138 -27.99 5.90 -16.90
C GLY A 138 -27.98 4.37 -16.75
N MET A 139 -27.12 3.84 -15.88
CA MET A 139 -27.04 2.41 -15.56
C MET A 139 -28.05 2.10 -14.45
N ASN A 140 -29.20 1.54 -14.83
CA ASN A 140 -30.33 1.34 -13.90
C ASN A 140 -30.28 0.03 -13.11
N GLU A 141 -29.29 -0.83 -13.34
CA GLU A 141 -29.13 -2.10 -12.62
C GLU A 141 -27.67 -2.29 -12.21
N PRO A 142 -27.39 -2.77 -10.98
CA PRO A 142 -26.04 -3.16 -10.61
C PRO A 142 -25.57 -4.27 -11.56
N TYR A 143 -24.35 -4.14 -12.07
CA TYR A 143 -23.73 -5.20 -12.86
C TYR A 143 -23.59 -6.45 -11.97
N ILE A 144 -24.46 -7.44 -12.20
CA ILE A 144 -24.33 -8.78 -11.62
C ILE A 144 -23.51 -9.58 -12.63
N PRO A 145 -22.22 -9.90 -12.37
CA PRO A 145 -21.45 -10.73 -13.27
C PRO A 145 -22.19 -12.06 -13.46
N ALA A 146 -22.33 -12.50 -14.71
CA ALA A 146 -22.92 -13.80 -15.01
C ALA A 146 -22.15 -14.89 -14.25
N PRO A 147 -22.82 -15.89 -13.67
CA PRO A 147 -22.14 -16.98 -13.00
C PRO A 147 -21.15 -17.63 -13.95
N VAL A 148 -19.90 -17.80 -13.49
CA VAL A 148 -18.86 -18.50 -14.26
C VAL A 148 -19.32 -19.94 -14.45
N PRO A 149 -19.44 -20.45 -15.69
CA PRO A 149 -19.77 -21.86 -15.92
C PRO A 149 -18.73 -22.75 -15.25
N THR A 150 -19.20 -23.65 -14.38
CA THR A 150 -18.39 -24.71 -13.74
C THR A 150 -17.99 -25.78 -14.72
#